data_AF-A0A1B6F9K4-F1
#
_entry.id   AF-A0A1B6F9K4-F1
#
_cell.length_a   1.000
_cell.length_b   1.000
_cell.length_c   1.000
_cell.angle_alpha   90.00
_cell.angle_beta   90.00
_cell.angle_gamma   90.00
#
_symmetry.space_group_name_H-M   'P 1'
#
loop_
_entity.id
_entity.type
_entity.pdbx_description
1 polymer ?
#
loop_
_entity_poly.entity_id
_entity_poly.type
_entity_poly.pdbx_seq_one_letter_code
_entity_poly.pdbx_strand_id
1 'polypeptide(L)'
;MATATCPPITLNNVPLPQVDEVKYLGIHFDRRLIWRSHIWKKRLQLNLKTQKLNWLIGNHSKLSVENKLLVYKVILKPIWTYGIQLWGTASNTNIDIIQRYQSKTLRRILQAPWYVNNQIIHNDTNTPSVRDTITKLSNIYQLKLEDHPNHLAVNLLDNSQCVFRLKRHSILDLGNRFQ
;
A
#
# COMPACT_ATOMS: atom_id res chain seq x y z
N MET A 1 15.82 25.30 1.84
CA MET A 1 15.74 25.07 0.38
C MET A 1 14.39 25.59 -0.10
N ALA A 2 14.40 26.62 -0.94
CA ALA A 2 13.21 27.38 -1.33
C ALA A 2 12.08 26.49 -1.86
N THR A 3 10.90 26.59 -1.26
CA THR A 3 9.67 25.98 -1.76
C THR A 3 9.17 26.81 -2.93
N ALA A 4 9.67 26.55 -4.13
CA ALA A 4 9.03 27.08 -5.34
C ALA A 4 7.56 26.63 -5.32
N THR A 5 6.67 27.60 -5.20
CA THR A 5 5.22 27.41 -5.29
C THR A 5 4.88 27.06 -6.72
N CYS A 6 4.06 26.03 -6.93
CA CYS A 6 3.59 25.71 -8.27
C CYS A 6 2.81 26.92 -8.82
N PRO A 7 2.78 27.15 -10.15
CA PRO A 7 1.90 28.16 -10.70
C PRO A 7 0.43 27.82 -10.38
N PRO A 8 -0.44 28.82 -10.17
CA PRO A 8 -1.86 28.59 -9.91
C PRO A 8 -2.53 27.94 -11.12
N ILE A 9 -3.30 26.89 -10.87
CA ILE A 9 -4.07 26.17 -11.89
C ILE A 9 -5.53 26.59 -11.75
N THR A 10 -6.17 26.94 -12.85
CA THR A 10 -7.60 27.27 -12.88
C THR A 10 -8.40 26.09 -13.45
N LEU A 11 -9.57 25.85 -12.88
CA LEU A 11 -10.58 24.94 -13.42
C LEU A 11 -11.84 25.76 -13.68
N ASN A 12 -12.30 25.82 -14.93
CA ASN A 12 -13.44 26.68 -15.33
C ASN A 12 -13.25 28.15 -14.90
N ASN A 13 -12.04 28.70 -15.08
CA ASN A 13 -11.63 30.04 -14.65
C ASN A 13 -11.64 30.28 -13.12
N VAL A 14 -11.87 29.26 -12.30
CA VAL A 14 -11.76 29.34 -10.83
C VAL A 14 -10.39 28.81 -10.39
N PRO A 15 -9.60 29.59 -9.62
CA PRO A 15 -8.31 29.12 -9.12
C PRO A 15 -8.50 27.97 -8.13
N LEU A 16 -7.77 26.87 -8.36
CA LEU A 16 -7.77 25.74 -7.45
C LEU A 16 -6.93 26.05 -6.20
N PRO A 17 -7.38 25.67 -4.99
CA PRO A 17 -6.61 25.88 -3.78
C PRO A 17 -5.32 25.05 -3.83
N GLN A 18 -4.18 25.69 -3.59
CA GLN A 18 -2.91 24.99 -3.43
C GLN A 18 -2.83 24.43 -2.01
N VAL A 19 -2.88 23.12 -1.90
CA VAL A 19 -2.76 22.39 -0.63
C VAL A 19 -1.64 21.36 -0.74
N ASP A 20 -0.95 21.12 0.37
CA ASP A 20 0.13 20.14 0.42
C ASP A 20 -0.36 18.69 0.45
N GLU A 21 -1.62 18.46 0.83
CA GLU A 21 -2.25 17.16 0.89
C GLU A 21 -3.70 17.22 0.38
N VAL A 22 -4.07 16.30 -0.51
CA VAL A 22 -5.45 16.13 -1.00
C VAL A 22 -5.92 14.70 -0.72
N LYS A 23 -7.17 14.56 -0.31
CA LYS A 23 -7.83 13.25 -0.18
C LYS A 23 -8.77 13.03 -1.36
N TYR A 24 -8.58 11.92 -2.08
CA TYR A 24 -9.48 11.50 -3.16
C TYR A 24 -9.73 10.00 -3.07
N LEU A 25 -11.01 9.59 -3.05
CA LEU A 25 -11.45 8.20 -2.89
C LEU A 25 -10.78 7.44 -1.73
N GLY A 26 -10.45 8.14 -0.63
CA GLY A 26 -9.78 7.53 0.53
C GLY A 26 -8.28 7.31 0.37
N ILE A 27 -7.69 7.73 -0.77
CA ILE A 27 -6.25 7.86 -0.97
C ILE A 27 -5.83 9.29 -0.62
N HIS A 28 -4.63 9.44 -0.08
CA HIS A 28 -4.07 10.72 0.33
C HIS A 28 -2.86 11.00 -0.56
N PHE A 29 -2.90 12.13 -1.26
CA PHE A 29 -1.87 12.54 -2.19
C PHE A 29 -1.07 13.66 -1.55
N ASP A 30 0.21 13.41 -1.30
CA ASP A 30 1.15 14.46 -0.89
C ASP A 30 1.55 15.28 -2.11
N ARG A 31 1.90 16.57 -1.94
CA ARG A 31 2.38 17.46 -3.01
C ARG A 31 3.43 16.83 -3.93
N ARG A 32 4.29 15.98 -3.36
CA ARG A 32 5.39 15.31 -4.08
C ARG A 32 5.07 13.88 -4.50
N LEU A 33 3.88 13.33 -4.21
CA LEU A 33 3.51 11.93 -4.46
C LEU A 33 4.52 10.93 -3.86
N ILE A 34 5.01 11.21 -2.65
CA ILE A 34 5.93 10.32 -1.91
C ILE A 34 5.15 9.23 -1.13
N TRP A 35 3.83 9.42 -1.00
CA TRP A 35 2.91 8.55 -0.26
C TRP A 35 3.17 8.46 1.24
N ARG A 36 3.93 9.42 1.79
CA ARG A 36 4.28 9.42 3.22
C ARG A 36 3.05 9.63 4.08
N SER A 37 2.22 10.65 3.78
CA SER A 37 1.00 10.88 4.57
C SER A 37 0.04 9.72 4.44
N HIS A 38 -0.15 9.20 3.22
CA HIS A 38 -1.02 8.06 2.97
C HIS A 38 -0.62 6.85 3.83
N ILE A 39 0.63 6.42 3.73
CA ILE A 39 1.14 5.25 4.44
C ILE A 39 1.06 5.46 5.95
N TRP A 40 1.37 6.65 6.44
CA TRP A 40 1.25 6.97 7.86
C TRP A 40 -0.20 6.89 8.35
N LYS A 41 -1.15 7.47 7.62
CA LYS A 41 -2.58 7.39 7.93
C LYS A 41 -3.09 5.96 7.90
N LYS A 42 -2.68 5.15 6.92
CA LYS A 42 -3.02 3.71 6.87
C LYS A 42 -2.41 2.94 8.03
N ARG A 43 -1.15 3.21 8.39
CA ARG A 43 -0.48 2.62 9.55
C ARG A 43 -1.20 2.94 10.85
N LEU A 44 -1.68 4.18 11.03
CA LEU A 44 -2.49 4.59 12.19
C LEU A 44 -3.85 3.90 12.20
N GLN A 45 -4.56 3.89 11.07
CA GLN A 45 -5.85 3.21 10.92
C GLN A 45 -5.74 1.72 11.28
N LEU A 46 -4.67 1.07 10.82
CA LEU A 46 -4.36 -0.32 11.15
C LEU A 46 -4.11 -0.55 12.64
N ASN A 47 -3.36 0.33 13.31
CA ASN A 47 -3.17 0.26 14.77
C ASN A 47 -4.49 0.32 15.52
N LEU A 48 -5.32 1.32 15.19
CA LEU A 48 -6.62 1.52 15.84
C LEU A 48 -7.54 0.32 15.59
N LYS A 49 -7.58 -0.21 14.37
CA LYS A 49 -8.40 -1.38 14.04
C LYS A 49 -7.91 -2.64 14.77
N THR A 50 -6.61 -2.87 14.83
CA THR A 50 -6.01 -3.99 15.57
C THR A 50 -6.26 -3.89 17.06
N GLN A 51 -6.19 -2.68 17.64
CA GLN A 51 -6.52 -2.46 19.05
C GLN A 51 -8.00 -2.80 19.33
N LYS A 52 -8.92 -2.36 18.47
CA LYS A 52 -10.35 -2.69 18.59
C LYS A 52 -10.62 -4.19 18.46
N LEU A 53 -9.84 -4.89 17.63
CA LEU A 53 -9.96 -6.34 17.43
C LEU A 53 -9.09 -7.16 18.38
N ASN A 54 -8.42 -6.52 19.35
CA ASN A 54 -7.44 -7.19 20.20
C ASN A 54 -8.05 -8.36 20.99
N TRP A 55 -9.33 -8.27 21.35
CA TRP A 55 -10.06 -9.34 22.01
C TRP A 55 -10.24 -10.60 21.13
N LEU A 56 -10.20 -10.46 19.80
CA LEU A 56 -10.26 -11.58 18.84
C LEU A 56 -8.87 -12.11 18.45
N ILE A 57 -7.95 -11.22 18.08
CA ILE A 57 -6.66 -11.61 17.48
C ILE A 57 -5.50 -11.58 18.47
N GLY A 58 -5.72 -11.09 19.69
CA GLY A 58 -4.70 -11.01 20.71
C GLY A 58 -4.31 -12.36 21.31
N ASN A 59 -3.27 -12.33 22.13
CA ASN A 59 -2.68 -13.53 22.75
C ASN A 59 -3.66 -14.21 23.72
N HIS A 60 -4.49 -13.44 24.42
CA HIS A 60 -5.49 -13.96 25.37
C HIS A 60 -6.77 -14.48 24.71
N SER A 61 -6.92 -14.32 23.39
CA SER A 61 -8.07 -14.85 22.68
C SER A 61 -7.97 -16.36 22.55
N LYS A 62 -9.07 -17.07 22.87
CA LYS A 62 -9.21 -18.52 22.75
C LYS A 62 -9.43 -19.00 21.30
N LEU A 63 -9.52 -18.08 20.33
CA LEU A 63 -9.66 -18.45 18.92
C LEU A 63 -8.45 -19.25 18.41
N SER A 64 -8.71 -20.19 17.51
CA SER A 64 -7.65 -20.91 16.80
C SER A 64 -6.80 -19.95 15.96
N VAL A 65 -5.57 -20.35 15.67
CA VAL A 65 -4.63 -19.56 14.88
C VAL A 65 -5.19 -19.30 13.48
N GLU A 66 -5.84 -20.29 12.87
CA GLU A 66 -6.44 -20.21 11.54
C GLU A 66 -7.53 -19.13 11.51
N ASN A 67 -8.40 -19.09 12.52
CA ASN A 67 -9.45 -18.09 12.63
C ASN A 67 -8.89 -16.68 12.88
N LYS A 68 -7.83 -16.55 13.69
CA LYS A 68 -7.14 -15.26 13.86
C LYS A 68 -6.49 -14.78 12.56
N LEU A 69 -5.87 -15.69 11.80
CA LEU A 69 -5.31 -15.40 10.48
C LEU A 69 -6.40 -15.03 9.47
N LEU A 70 -7.56 -15.68 9.52
CA LEU A 70 -8.72 -15.33 8.70
C LEU A 70 -9.16 -13.89 8.97
N VAL A 71 -9.29 -13.50 10.24
CA VAL A 71 -9.61 -12.11 10.63
C VAL A 71 -8.57 -11.12 10.09
N TYR A 72 -7.28 -11.45 10.17
CA TYR A 72 -6.23 -10.64 9.56
C TYR A 72 -6.41 -10.49 8.04
N LYS A 73 -6.61 -11.61 7.33
CA LYS A 73 -6.75 -11.65 5.86
C LYS A 73 -7.98 -10.89 5.37
N VAL A 74 -9.10 -10.97 6.10
CA VAL A 74 -10.38 -10.39 5.70
C VAL A 74 -10.54 -8.93 6.14
N ILE A 75 -10.01 -8.54 7.30
CA ILE A 75 -10.30 -7.20 7.86
C ILE A 75 -9.07 -6.28 7.81
N LEU A 76 -7.90 -6.78 8.22
CA LEU A 76 -6.71 -5.94 8.35
C LEU A 76 -5.95 -5.78 7.04
N LYS A 77 -5.81 -6.87 6.28
CA LYS A 77 -5.10 -6.85 4.99
C LYS A 77 -5.72 -5.85 4.00
N PRO A 78 -7.05 -5.80 3.80
CA PRO A 78 -7.68 -4.86 2.86
C PRO A 78 -7.39 -3.39 3.14
N ILE A 79 -7.17 -3.01 4.40
CA ILE A 79 -6.94 -1.60 4.77
C ILE A 79 -5.68 -1.05 4.11
N TRP A 80 -4.60 -1.84 4.09
CA TRP A 80 -3.35 -1.42 3.46
C TRP A 80 -3.27 -1.84 1.99
N THR A 81 -3.87 -2.96 1.57
CA THR A 81 -3.84 -3.33 0.15
C THR A 81 -4.66 -2.39 -0.73
N TYR A 82 -5.57 -1.59 -0.16
CA TYR A 82 -6.29 -0.58 -0.93
C TYR A 82 -5.34 0.45 -1.55
N GLY A 83 -5.42 0.63 -2.86
CA GLY A 83 -4.59 1.56 -3.62
C GLY A 83 -3.13 1.13 -3.77
N ILE A 84 -2.80 -0.13 -3.50
CA ILE A 84 -1.41 -0.64 -3.53
C ILE A 84 -0.75 -0.57 -4.90
N GLN A 85 -1.51 -0.62 -5.99
CA GLN A 85 -0.99 -0.37 -7.33
C GLN A 85 -0.50 1.08 -7.51
N LEU A 86 -1.00 2.03 -6.71
CA LEU A 86 -0.59 3.44 -6.75
C LEU A 86 0.53 3.71 -5.74
N TRP A 87 0.25 3.51 -4.45
CA TRP A 87 1.22 3.80 -3.40
C TRP A 87 2.37 2.78 -3.35
N GLY A 88 2.25 1.64 -4.04
CA GLY A 88 3.33 0.68 -4.24
C GLY A 88 4.57 1.27 -4.91
N THR A 89 4.47 2.47 -5.53
CA THR A 89 5.58 3.27 -6.05
C THR A 89 6.39 4.01 -4.97
N ALA A 90 5.93 4.01 -3.70
CA ALA A 90 6.61 4.65 -2.58
C ALA A 90 8.03 4.11 -2.36
N SER A 91 8.85 4.86 -1.60
CA SER A 91 10.18 4.41 -1.21
C SER A 91 10.14 3.11 -0.41
N ASN A 92 11.20 2.31 -0.48
CA ASN A 92 11.32 1.05 0.27
C ASN A 92 11.11 1.30 1.78
N THR A 93 11.69 2.38 2.32
CA THR A 93 11.53 2.80 3.71
C THR A 93 10.07 3.04 4.12
N ASN A 94 9.25 3.59 3.22
CA ASN A 94 7.83 3.82 3.47
C ASN A 94 7.05 2.50 3.38
N ILE A 95 7.33 1.65 2.40
CA ILE A 95 6.72 0.31 2.27
C ILE A 95 7.02 -0.54 3.51
N ASP A 96 8.24 -0.45 4.03
CA ASP A 96 8.69 -1.19 5.22
C ASP A 96 7.93 -0.79 6.50
N ILE A 97 7.25 0.36 6.53
CA ILE A 97 6.35 0.73 7.64
C ILE A 97 5.16 -0.25 7.71
N ILE A 98 4.57 -0.59 6.57
CA ILE A 98 3.44 -1.54 6.50
C ILE A 98 3.95 -2.98 6.66
N GLN A 99 5.11 -3.32 6.08
CA GLN A 99 5.72 -4.65 6.27
C GLN A 99 5.98 -4.94 7.74
N ARG A 100 6.59 -4.00 8.48
CA ARG A 100 6.82 -4.15 9.93
C ARG A 100 5.53 -4.33 10.71
N TYR A 101 4.46 -3.62 10.32
CA TYR A 101 3.15 -3.83 10.92
C TYR A 101 2.61 -5.24 10.66
N GLN A 102 2.69 -5.72 9.41
CA GLN A 102 2.26 -7.07 9.04
C GLN A 102 3.03 -8.12 9.86
N SER A 103 4.36 -8.07 9.87
CA SER A 103 5.17 -9.05 10.61
C SER A 103 4.92 -9.01 12.11
N LYS A 104 4.73 -7.82 12.70
CA LYS A 104 4.35 -7.68 14.13
C LYS A 104 2.98 -8.31 14.41
N THR A 105 2.02 -8.13 13.50
CA THR A 105 0.66 -8.67 13.64
C THR A 105 0.66 -10.19 13.51
N LEU A 106 1.34 -10.75 12.51
CA LEU A 106 1.46 -12.20 12.33
C LEU A 106 2.16 -12.87 13.52
N ARG A 107 3.28 -12.28 13.98
CA ARG A 107 3.98 -12.75 15.19
C ARG A 107 3.06 -12.79 16.40
N ARG A 108 2.22 -11.77 16.58
CA ARG A 108 1.24 -11.71 17.66
C ARG A 108 0.20 -12.83 17.56
N ILE A 109 -0.32 -13.08 16.36
CA ILE A 109 -1.30 -14.15 16.11
C ILE A 109 -0.73 -15.53 16.45
N LEU A 110 0.51 -15.80 16.03
CA LEU A 110 1.22 -17.05 16.31
C LEU A 110 1.78 -17.14 17.74
N GLN A 111 1.79 -16.04 18.48
CA GLN A 111 2.50 -15.92 19.76
C GLN A 111 3.99 -16.32 19.67
N ALA A 112 4.61 -16.04 18.51
CA ALA A 112 5.98 -16.47 18.24
C ALA A 112 7.02 -15.61 18.99
N PRO A 113 8.07 -16.21 19.59
CA PRO A 113 9.10 -15.48 20.33
C PRO A 113 9.99 -14.65 19.41
N TRP A 114 10.68 -13.64 19.96
CA TRP A 114 11.38 -12.59 19.19
C TRP A 114 12.47 -13.10 18.24
N TYR A 115 13.13 -14.21 18.57
CA TYR A 115 14.23 -14.80 17.80
C TYR A 115 13.77 -15.58 16.56
N VAL A 116 12.48 -15.90 16.43
CA VAL A 116 11.96 -16.56 15.22
C VAL A 116 12.03 -15.60 14.06
N ASN A 117 12.63 -16.01 12.95
CA ASN A 117 12.75 -15.19 11.75
C ASN A 117 11.36 -14.86 11.17
N ASN A 118 11.16 -13.61 10.73
CA ASN A 118 9.93 -13.19 10.06
C ASN A 118 9.66 -14.03 8.80
N GLN A 119 10.69 -14.46 8.07
CA GLN A 119 10.49 -15.26 6.86
C GLN A 119 9.78 -16.59 7.17
N ILE A 120 10.16 -17.26 8.26
CA ILE A 120 9.53 -18.50 8.72
C ILE A 120 8.05 -18.25 9.03
N ILE A 121 7.75 -17.18 9.78
CA ILE A 121 6.36 -16.79 10.09
C ILE A 121 5.53 -16.55 8.82
N HIS A 122 6.13 -15.92 7.80
CA HIS A 122 5.45 -15.67 6.53
C HIS A 122 5.16 -16.97 5.76
N ASN A 123 6.12 -17.89 5.75
CA ASN A 123 5.98 -19.21 5.14
C ASN A 123 4.90 -20.03 5.86
N ASP A 124 4.96 -20.15 7.19
CA ASP A 124 4.01 -20.94 8.00
C ASP A 124 2.57 -20.42 7.87
N THR A 125 2.39 -19.09 7.79
CA THR A 125 1.06 -18.47 7.67
C THR A 125 0.55 -18.41 6.22
N ASN A 126 1.36 -18.84 5.24
CA ASN A 126 1.11 -18.68 3.81
C ASN A 126 0.67 -17.25 3.46
N THR A 127 1.32 -16.25 4.07
CA THR A 127 0.96 -14.85 3.90
C THR A 127 2.07 -14.12 3.14
N PRO A 128 1.82 -13.67 1.89
CA PRO A 128 2.82 -12.96 1.11
C PRO A 128 3.27 -11.67 1.80
N SER A 129 4.52 -11.28 1.59
CA SER A 129 5.03 -9.99 2.05
C SER A 129 4.32 -8.85 1.33
N VAL A 130 4.40 -7.64 1.89
CA VAL A 130 3.84 -6.45 1.24
C VAL A 130 4.44 -6.27 -0.16
N ARG A 131 5.74 -6.52 -0.33
CA ARG A 131 6.43 -6.41 -1.61
C ARG A 131 5.89 -7.41 -2.63
N ASP A 132 5.73 -8.68 -2.25
CA ASP A 132 5.14 -9.71 -3.11
C ASP A 132 3.71 -9.35 -3.51
N THR A 133 2.93 -8.77 -2.58
CA THR A 133 1.58 -8.32 -2.91
C THR A 133 1.54 -7.12 -3.85
N ILE A 134 2.52 -6.21 -3.79
CA ILE A 134 2.66 -5.11 -4.77
C ILE A 134 2.90 -5.71 -6.15
N THR A 135 3.90 -6.58 -6.28
CA THR A 135 4.24 -7.25 -7.54
C THR A 135 3.02 -8.00 -8.11
N LYS A 136 2.39 -8.86 -7.30
CA LYS A 136 1.23 -9.65 -7.72
C LYS A 136 0.06 -8.78 -8.18
N LEU A 137 -0.31 -7.76 -7.41
CA LEU A 137 -1.48 -6.93 -7.71
C LEU A 137 -1.23 -5.95 -8.86
N SER A 138 0.03 -5.59 -9.12
CA SER A 138 0.42 -4.78 -10.27
C SER A 138 0.36 -5.59 -11.56
N ASN A 139 0.85 -6.83 -11.56
CA ASN A 139 0.75 -7.72 -12.72
C ASN A 139 -0.72 -8.02 -13.07
N ILE A 140 -1.55 -8.32 -12.07
CA ILE A 140 -2.99 -8.52 -12.28
C ILE A 140 -3.65 -7.26 -12.86
N TYR A 141 -3.22 -6.08 -12.43
CA TYR A 141 -3.76 -4.83 -12.94
C TYR A 141 -3.37 -4.59 -14.41
N GLN A 142 -2.11 -4.89 -14.78
CA GLN A 142 -1.66 -4.80 -16.17
C GLN A 142 -2.44 -5.73 -17.09
N LEU A 143 -2.54 -7.02 -16.73
CA LEU A 143 -3.32 -8.00 -17.50
C LEU A 143 -4.79 -7.56 -17.68
N LYS A 144 -5.37 -6.95 -16.65
CA LYS A 144 -6.74 -6.41 -16.73
C LYS A 144 -6.87 -5.20 -17.63
N LEU A 145 -5.83 -4.37 -17.76
CA LEU A 145 -5.82 -3.24 -18.68
C LEU A 145 -5.72 -3.71 -20.13
N GLU A 146 -4.92 -4.74 -20.38
CA GLU A 146 -4.77 -5.36 -21.71
C GLU A 146 -6.09 -5.98 -22.21
N ASP A 147 -6.82 -6.67 -21.33
CA ASP A 147 -8.10 -7.33 -21.64
C ASP A 147 -9.32 -6.37 -21.52
N HIS A 148 -9.10 -5.09 -21.24
CA HIS A 148 -10.21 -4.18 -20.96
C HIS A 148 -11.00 -3.84 -22.24
N PRO A 149 -12.35 -3.87 -22.23
CA PRO A 149 -13.16 -3.61 -23.43
C PRO A 149 -12.96 -2.20 -24.00
N ASN A 150 -12.62 -1.23 -23.15
CA ASN A 150 -12.23 0.10 -23.58
C ASN A 150 -10.78 0.12 -24.07
N HIS A 151 -10.58 0.24 -25.38
CA HIS A 151 -9.26 0.36 -26.01
C HIS A 151 -8.39 1.48 -25.44
N LEU A 152 -8.98 2.58 -24.93
CA LEU A 152 -8.23 3.68 -24.30
C LEU A 152 -7.56 3.25 -22.99
N ALA A 153 -8.04 2.19 -22.35
CA ALA A 153 -7.42 1.67 -21.14
C ALA A 153 -6.05 1.02 -21.44
N VAL A 154 -5.91 0.37 -22.60
CA VAL A 154 -4.64 -0.21 -23.06
C VAL A 154 -3.59 0.90 -23.26
N ASN A 155 -4.01 2.07 -23.72
CA ASN A 155 -3.11 3.23 -23.90
C ASN A 155 -2.48 3.70 -22.57
N LEU A 156 -3.05 3.36 -21.41
CA LEU A 156 -2.45 3.67 -20.10
C LEU A 156 -1.18 2.84 -19.82
N LEU A 157 -0.94 1.77 -20.57
CA LEU A 157 0.28 0.98 -20.53
C LEU A 157 1.41 1.59 -21.36
N ASP A 158 1.12 2.59 -22.20
CA ASP A 158 2.15 3.26 -22.98
C ASP A 158 2.88 4.32 -22.11
N ASN A 159 4.14 4.03 -21.79
CA ASN A 159 5.04 4.96 -21.08
C ASN A 159 5.94 5.77 -22.02
N SER A 160 5.78 5.66 -23.35
CA SER A 160 6.66 6.30 -24.35
C SER A 160 6.81 7.82 -24.16
N GLN A 161 5.76 8.50 -23.71
CA GLN A 161 5.72 9.95 -23.48
C GLN A 161 5.97 10.37 -22.02
N CYS A 162 6.22 9.42 -21.10
CA CYS A 162 6.25 9.73 -19.68
C CYS A 162 7.60 10.34 -19.26
N VAL A 163 7.66 11.68 -19.19
CA VAL A 163 8.87 12.39 -18.74
C VAL A 163 8.87 12.53 -17.22
N PHE A 164 9.64 11.69 -16.53
CA PHE A 164 9.85 11.83 -15.10
C PHE A 164 11.04 12.74 -14.80
N ARG A 165 10.78 13.93 -14.24
CA ARG A 165 11.85 14.83 -13.75
C ARG A 165 12.72 14.18 -12.67
N LEU A 166 12.15 13.30 -11.85
CA LEU A 166 12.84 12.59 -10.77
C LEU A 166 12.86 11.10 -11.07
N LYS A 167 13.98 10.43 -10.82
CA LYS A 167 14.08 8.96 -10.86
C LYS A 167 13.14 8.37 -9.81
N ARG A 168 11.95 7.95 -10.25
CA ARG A 168 10.90 7.36 -9.43
C ARG A 168 10.48 6.05 -10.06
N HIS A 169 9.95 5.14 -9.24
CA HIS A 169 9.36 3.92 -9.76
C HIS A 169 8.05 4.27 -10.47
N SER A 170 7.95 3.90 -11.74
CA SER A 170 6.70 3.99 -12.49
C SER A 170 5.71 2.93 -11.99
N ILE A 171 4.43 3.18 -12.17
CA ILE A 171 3.36 2.23 -11.84
C ILE A 171 3.51 0.96 -12.70
N LEU A 172 3.94 1.12 -13.96
CA LEU A 172 4.13 -0.01 -14.87
C LEU A 172 5.34 -0.88 -14.51
N ASP A 173 6.34 -0.33 -13.82
CA ASP A 173 7.54 -1.08 -13.44
C ASP A 173 7.33 -1.89 -12.15
N LEU A 174 6.19 -1.72 -11.46
CA LEU A 174 5.94 -2.35 -10.18
C LEU A 174 5.96 -3.89 -10.22
N GLY A 175 5.61 -4.49 -11.35
CA GLY A 175 5.62 -5.93 -11.55
C GLY A 175 7.00 -6.58 -11.40
N ASN A 176 8.05 -5.84 -11.77
CA ASN A 176 9.43 -6.33 -11.75
C ASN A 176 10.28 -5.68 -10.66
N ARG A 177 9.68 -4.79 -9.86
CA ARG A 177 10.42 -3.93 -8.92
C ARG A 177 11.14 -4.69 -7.80
N PHE A 178 10.57 -5.81 -7.33
CA PHE A 178 11.05 -6.53 -6.14
C PHE A 178 11.48 -7.97 -6.44
N GLN A 179 11.70 -8.30 -7.72
CA GLN A 179 12.25 -9.59 -8.15
C GLN A 179 13.73 -9.69 -7.81
#